data_AF-A0A936P010-F1
#
_entry.id   AF-A0A936P010-F1
#
_cell.length_a   1.000
_cell.length_b   1.000
_cell.length_c   1.000
_cell.angle_alpha   90.00
_cell.angle_beta   90.00
_cell.angle_gamma   90.00
#
_symmetry.space_group_name_H-M   'P 1'
#
loop_
_entity.id
_entity.type
_entity.pdbx_description
1 polymer ?
#
loop_
_entity_poly.entity_id
_entity_poly.type
_entity_poly.pdbx_seq_one_letter_code
_entity_poly.pdbx_strand_id
1 'polypeptide(L)'
;MQRLIPILALFLMTPVGLAQSAGRPAQDIRLIIPVSSAERNQVLAEMREFLHGLHNIQNALASKDMKGLAVTAKDMMPLMERMPPSLKERFPEAFSEMALAQSEAFRSLARIGESNGEVGAALEQTAEILTYCSGCHDTYRFEVRAPARTRK
;
A
#
# COMPACT_ATOMS: atom_id res chain seq x y z
N MET A 1 45.97 69.09 -4.16
CA MET A 1 46.39 68.19 -5.26
C MET A 1 45.56 66.92 -5.16
N GLN A 2 44.67 66.75 -6.13
CA GLN A 2 43.66 65.70 -6.26
C GLN A 2 44.30 64.31 -6.39
N ARG A 3 43.86 63.34 -5.60
CA ARG A 3 44.00 61.92 -5.94
C ARG A 3 42.62 61.29 -5.88
N LEU A 4 41.99 61.22 -7.05
CA LEU A 4 40.77 60.46 -7.30
C LEU A 4 41.12 58.97 -7.16
N ILE A 5 40.48 58.29 -6.23
CA ILE A 5 40.54 56.83 -6.08
C ILE A 5 39.37 56.27 -6.90
N PRO A 6 39.60 55.47 -7.97
CA PRO A 6 38.50 54.85 -8.68
C PRO A 6 37.97 53.68 -7.84
N ILE A 7 36.70 53.76 -7.43
CA ILE A 7 35.98 52.65 -6.83
C ILE A 7 35.70 51.65 -7.97
N LEU A 8 36.52 50.60 -8.04
CA LEU A 8 36.26 49.45 -8.91
C LEU A 8 35.15 48.61 -8.26
N ALA A 9 33.90 48.91 -8.60
CA ALA A 9 32.76 48.07 -8.24
C ALA A 9 32.80 46.78 -9.08
N LEU A 10 33.43 45.74 -8.55
CA LEU A 10 33.39 44.39 -9.12
C LEU A 10 32.02 43.79 -8.84
N PHE A 11 31.09 43.95 -9.78
CA PHE A 11 29.79 43.28 -9.76
C PHE A 11 30.02 41.78 -10.00
N LEU A 12 30.09 40.98 -8.92
CA LEU A 12 30.02 39.52 -9.03
C LEU A 12 28.59 39.15 -9.48
N MET A 13 28.39 38.98 -10.79
CA MET A 13 27.28 38.18 -11.29
C MET A 13 27.54 36.73 -10.88
N THR A 14 26.92 36.29 -9.79
CA THR A 14 26.85 34.86 -9.49
C THR A 14 25.95 34.22 -10.54
N PRO A 15 26.43 33.24 -11.33
CA PRO A 15 25.51 32.43 -12.11
C PRO A 15 24.71 31.63 -11.09
N VAL A 16 23.41 31.93 -10.99
CA VAL A 16 22.45 31.01 -10.37
C VAL A 16 22.46 29.76 -11.24
N GLY A 17 23.34 28.82 -10.88
CA GLY A 17 23.34 27.49 -11.46
C GLY A 17 22.00 26.86 -11.12
N LEU A 18 21.13 26.76 -12.12
CA LEU A 18 20.00 25.84 -12.11
C LEU A 18 20.59 24.43 -12.02
N ALA A 19 20.84 23.96 -10.80
CA ALA A 19 21.03 22.56 -10.51
C ALA A 19 19.67 21.87 -10.73
N GLN A 20 19.36 21.55 -11.99
CA GLN A 20 18.35 20.55 -12.30
C GLN A 20 18.93 19.22 -11.83
N SER A 21 18.64 18.83 -10.59
CA SER A 21 18.73 17.44 -10.19
C SER A 21 17.63 16.70 -10.94
N ALA A 22 17.87 16.35 -12.20
CA ALA A 22 17.17 15.26 -12.83
C ALA A 22 17.62 13.98 -12.11
N GLY A 23 17.09 13.78 -10.90
CA GLY A 23 17.31 12.56 -10.14
C GLY A 23 16.89 11.42 -11.03
N ARG A 24 17.80 10.45 -11.27
CA ARG A 24 17.41 9.18 -11.89
C ARG A 24 16.20 8.65 -11.12
N PRO A 25 15.11 8.24 -11.79
CA PRO A 25 14.00 7.61 -11.09
C PRO A 25 14.56 6.45 -10.28
N ALA A 26 14.23 6.42 -8.99
CA ALA A 26 14.66 5.34 -8.12
C ALA A 26 14.21 4.00 -8.74
N GLN A 27 15.12 3.04 -8.79
CA GLN A 27 14.74 1.69 -9.22
C GLN A 27 13.75 1.13 -8.20
N ASP A 28 12.66 0.55 -8.68
CA ASP A 28 11.72 -0.16 -7.81
C ASP A 28 12.42 -1.42 -7.27
N ILE A 29 12.71 -1.44 -5.98
CA ILE A 29 13.46 -2.51 -5.30
C ILE A 29 12.55 -3.62 -4.75
N ARG A 30 11.23 -3.54 -4.98
CA ARG A 30 10.27 -4.50 -4.43
C ARG A 30 10.44 -5.88 -5.03
N LEU A 31 10.18 -6.90 -4.20
CA LEU A 31 10.17 -8.29 -4.59
C LEU A 31 9.07 -8.56 -5.59
N ILE A 32 9.43 -9.25 -6.67
CA ILE A 32 8.53 -9.52 -7.78
C ILE A 32 7.75 -10.79 -7.51
N ILE A 33 6.43 -10.67 -7.49
CA ILE A 33 5.51 -11.80 -7.56
C ILE A 33 5.08 -11.93 -9.03
N PRO A 34 5.55 -12.98 -9.74
CA PRO A 34 5.21 -13.18 -11.15
C PRO A 34 3.74 -13.54 -11.28
N VAL A 35 3.04 -12.89 -12.22
CA VAL A 35 1.61 -13.11 -12.49
C VAL A 35 1.33 -13.18 -13.99
N SER A 36 0.23 -13.81 -14.37
CA SER A 36 -0.39 -13.58 -15.68
C SER A 36 -1.16 -12.25 -15.69
N SER A 37 -1.55 -11.76 -16.87
CA SER A 37 -2.39 -10.56 -16.97
C SER A 37 -3.74 -10.74 -16.26
N ALA A 38 -4.34 -11.93 -16.34
CA ALA A 38 -5.61 -12.23 -15.67
C ALA A 38 -5.47 -12.22 -14.14
N GLU A 39 -4.42 -12.86 -13.62
CA GLU A 39 -4.15 -12.88 -12.18
C GLU A 39 -3.83 -11.47 -11.64
N ARG A 40 -3.08 -10.66 -12.40
CA ARG A 40 -2.82 -9.26 -12.04
C ARG A 40 -4.13 -8.47 -11.92
N ASN A 41 -5.05 -8.67 -12.87
CA ASN A 41 -6.34 -7.99 -12.86
C ASN A 41 -7.19 -8.42 -11.66
N GLN A 42 -7.17 -9.71 -11.30
CA GLN A 42 -7.87 -10.20 -10.11
C GLN A 42 -7.28 -9.58 -8.83
N VAL A 43 -5.96 -9.60 -8.65
CA VAL A 43 -5.31 -8.98 -7.48
C VAL A 43 -5.67 -7.49 -7.37
N LEU A 44 -5.61 -6.76 -8.48
CA LEU A 44 -5.99 -5.35 -8.48
C LEU A 44 -7.49 -5.13 -8.19
N ALA A 45 -8.37 -6.06 -8.58
CA ALA A 45 -9.78 -6.00 -8.21
C ALA A 45 -9.94 -6.13 -6.69
N GLU A 46 -9.29 -7.11 -6.07
CA GLU A 46 -9.31 -7.26 -4.61
C GLU A 46 -8.74 -6.04 -3.87
N MET A 47 -7.65 -5.45 -4.38
CA MET A 47 -7.08 -4.23 -3.79
C MET A 47 -8.07 -3.05 -3.81
N ARG A 48 -8.93 -2.95 -4.83
CA ARG A 48 -10.00 -1.94 -4.87
C ARG A 48 -11.11 -2.25 -3.89
N GLU A 49 -11.47 -3.52 -3.73
CA GLU A 49 -12.45 -3.94 -2.71
C GLU A 49 -11.96 -3.63 -1.29
N PHE A 50 -10.68 -3.81 -0.99
CA PHE A 50 -10.11 -3.36 0.27
C PHE A 50 -10.22 -1.85 0.47
N LEU A 51 -9.98 -1.06 -0.58
CA LEU A 51 -10.12 0.39 -0.50
C LEU A 51 -11.58 0.79 -0.22
N HIS A 52 -12.55 0.13 -0.87
CA HIS A 52 -13.98 0.33 -0.57
C HIS A 52 -14.32 -0.10 0.87
N GLY A 53 -13.78 -1.23 1.33
CA GLY A 53 -13.93 -1.70 2.70
C GLY A 53 -13.39 -0.71 3.73
N LEU A 54 -12.19 -0.14 3.50
CA LEU A 54 -11.61 0.89 4.36
C LEU A 54 -12.48 2.14 4.42
N HIS A 55 -12.99 2.61 3.27
CA HIS A 55 -13.94 3.73 3.23
C HIS A 55 -15.19 3.44 4.08
N ASN A 56 -15.77 2.24 3.94
CA ASN A 56 -16.96 1.86 4.68
C ASN A 56 -16.70 1.69 6.19
N ILE A 57 -15.54 1.13 6.57
CA ILE A 57 -15.06 1.07 7.96
C ILE A 57 -14.99 2.48 8.55
N GLN A 58 -14.37 3.44 7.85
CA GLN A 58 -14.25 4.82 8.35
C GLN A 58 -15.61 5.49 8.51
N ASN A 59 -16.54 5.31 7.57
CA ASN A 59 -17.90 5.85 7.68
C ASN A 59 -18.67 5.23 8.86
N ALA A 60 -18.52 3.92 9.07
CA ALA A 60 -19.12 3.22 10.21
C ALA A 60 -18.56 3.76 11.54
N LEU A 61 -17.24 3.93 11.65
CA LEU A 61 -16.60 4.51 12.84
C LEU A 61 -17.05 5.95 13.10
N ALA A 62 -17.11 6.80 12.08
CA ALA A 62 -17.56 8.19 12.18
C ALA A 62 -19.02 8.28 12.67
N SER A 63 -19.85 7.33 12.26
CA SER A 63 -21.28 7.27 12.61
C SER A 63 -21.56 6.41 13.85
N LYS A 64 -20.52 5.81 14.47
CA LYS A 64 -20.62 4.82 15.56
C LYS A 64 -21.49 3.61 15.21
N ASP A 65 -21.57 3.24 13.94
CA ASP A 65 -22.29 2.06 13.46
C ASP A 65 -21.42 0.80 13.61
N MET A 66 -21.37 0.26 14.82
CA MET A 66 -20.54 -0.92 15.13
C MET A 66 -21.03 -2.19 14.42
N LYS A 67 -22.31 -2.26 14.05
CA LYS A 67 -22.86 -3.38 13.29
C LYS A 67 -22.43 -3.30 11.82
N GLY A 68 -22.52 -2.12 11.20
CA GLY A 68 -22.01 -1.87 9.86
C GLY A 68 -20.50 -2.10 9.76
N LEU A 69 -19.75 -1.74 10.80
CA LEU A 69 -18.33 -2.05 10.94
C LEU A 69 -18.09 -3.57 10.87
N ALA A 70 -18.82 -4.35 11.68
CA ALA A 70 -18.66 -5.80 11.73
C ALA A 70 -18.95 -6.48 10.39
N VAL A 71 -20.03 -6.07 9.71
CA VAL A 71 -20.39 -6.59 8.38
C VAL A 71 -19.28 -6.28 7.39
N THR A 72 -18.84 -5.03 7.31
CA THR A 72 -17.79 -4.61 6.38
C THR A 72 -16.48 -5.36 6.63
N ALA A 73 -16.08 -5.52 7.89
CA ALA A 73 -14.83 -6.19 8.24
C ALA A 73 -14.84 -7.69 7.84
N LYS A 74 -15.98 -8.38 7.95
CA LYS A 74 -16.12 -9.78 7.55
C LYS A 74 -15.92 -9.98 6.05
N ASP A 75 -16.49 -9.09 5.23
CA ASP A 75 -16.40 -9.18 3.77
C ASP A 75 -14.95 -9.07 3.27
N MET A 76 -14.07 -8.47 4.06
CA MET A 76 -12.64 -8.30 3.73
C MET A 76 -11.78 -9.53 4.05
N MET A 77 -12.24 -10.45 4.91
CA MET A 77 -11.46 -11.61 5.36
C MET A 77 -11.04 -12.62 4.25
N PRO A 78 -11.87 -12.97 3.25
CA PRO A 78 -11.60 -14.09 2.34
C PRO A 78 -10.65 -13.78 1.17
N LEU A 79 -9.70 -12.84 1.30
CA LEU A 79 -8.76 -12.49 0.23
C LEU A 79 -8.08 -13.72 -0.40
N MET A 80 -7.47 -14.57 0.44
CA MET A 80 -6.75 -15.75 -0.05
C MET A 80 -7.68 -16.78 -0.71
N GLU A 81 -8.94 -16.84 -0.29
CA GLU A 81 -9.93 -17.73 -0.90
C GLU A 81 -10.33 -17.23 -2.30
N ARG A 82 -10.38 -15.91 -2.50
CA ARG A 82 -10.70 -15.26 -3.78
C ARG A 82 -9.54 -15.25 -4.79
N MET A 83 -8.34 -15.68 -4.37
CA MET A 83 -7.17 -15.81 -5.25
C MET A 83 -7.14 -17.15 -6.02
N PRO A 84 -6.78 -17.15 -7.32
CA PRO A 84 -6.57 -18.38 -8.08
C PRO A 84 -5.54 -19.30 -7.40
N PRO A 85 -5.77 -20.63 -7.34
CA PRO A 85 -4.80 -21.57 -6.77
C PRO A 85 -3.40 -21.45 -7.40
N SER A 86 -3.34 -21.31 -8.74
CA SER A 86 -2.10 -21.10 -9.50
C SER A 86 -1.31 -19.86 -9.11
N LEU A 87 -1.99 -18.85 -8.57
CA LEU A 87 -1.36 -17.65 -8.07
C LEU A 87 -0.84 -17.87 -6.65
N LYS A 88 -1.63 -18.50 -5.78
CA LYS A 88 -1.26 -18.77 -4.39
C LYS A 88 0.02 -19.59 -4.27
N GLU A 89 0.19 -20.59 -5.13
CA GLU A 89 1.40 -21.43 -5.17
C GLU A 89 2.69 -20.62 -5.46
N ARG A 90 2.57 -19.42 -6.02
CA ARG A 90 3.71 -18.55 -6.36
C ARG A 90 3.93 -17.42 -5.36
N PHE A 91 3.12 -17.32 -4.31
CA PHE A 91 3.35 -16.35 -3.26
C PHE A 91 4.59 -16.73 -2.44
N PRO A 92 5.50 -15.78 -2.18
CA PRO A 92 6.51 -15.96 -1.14
C PRO A 92 5.85 -16.32 0.19
N GLU A 93 6.52 -17.13 1.01
CA GLU A 93 6.03 -17.54 2.33
C GLU A 93 5.63 -16.32 3.19
N ALA A 94 6.55 -15.35 3.31
CA ALA A 94 6.29 -14.09 4.02
C ALA A 94 5.11 -13.28 3.47
N PHE A 95 4.81 -13.37 2.16
CA PHE A 95 3.62 -12.73 1.59
C PHE A 95 2.34 -13.43 2.08
N SER A 96 2.34 -14.76 2.09
CA SER A 96 1.20 -15.56 2.56
C SER A 96 0.94 -15.33 4.05
N GLU A 97 2.00 -15.26 4.86
CA GLU A 97 1.90 -14.93 6.29
C GLU A 97 1.28 -13.55 6.52
N MET A 98 1.74 -12.53 5.77
CA MET A 98 1.16 -11.18 5.85
C MET A 98 -0.33 -11.18 5.46
N ALA A 99 -0.71 -11.91 4.41
CA ALA A 99 -2.11 -12.00 3.97
C ALA A 99 -2.99 -12.69 5.03
N LEU A 100 -2.50 -13.73 5.69
CA LEU A 100 -3.20 -14.41 6.78
C LEU A 100 -3.32 -13.52 8.02
N ALA A 101 -2.26 -12.81 8.38
CA ALA A 101 -2.26 -11.87 9.51
C ALA A 101 -3.23 -10.71 9.28
N GLN A 102 -3.29 -10.17 8.06
CA GLN A 102 -4.28 -9.17 7.67
C GLN A 102 -5.72 -9.72 7.80
N SER A 103 -5.97 -10.96 7.36
CA SER A 103 -7.29 -11.60 7.50
C SER A 103 -7.70 -11.74 8.97
N GLU A 104 -6.77 -12.09 9.87
CA GLU A 104 -7.05 -12.11 11.32
C GLU A 104 -7.28 -10.71 11.89
N ALA A 105 -6.56 -9.69 11.42
CA ALA A 105 -6.79 -8.30 11.84
C ALA A 105 -8.21 -7.83 11.48
N PHE A 106 -8.70 -8.15 10.27
CA PHE A 106 -10.10 -7.93 9.90
C PHE A 106 -11.07 -8.74 10.75
N ARG A 107 -10.75 -10.00 11.07
CA ARG A 107 -11.56 -10.84 11.97
C ARG A 107 -11.67 -10.24 13.36
N SER A 108 -10.58 -9.68 13.88
CA SER A 108 -10.54 -8.96 15.15
C SER A 108 -11.41 -7.71 15.11
N LEU A 109 -11.33 -6.91 14.04
CA LEU A 109 -12.19 -5.75 13.85
C LEU A 109 -13.68 -6.13 13.81
N ALA A 110 -14.01 -7.23 13.13
CA ALA A 110 -15.36 -7.76 13.10
C ALA A 110 -15.86 -8.11 14.51
N ARG A 111 -15.05 -8.80 15.32
CA ARG A 111 -15.40 -9.15 16.72
C ARG A 111 -15.64 -7.90 17.58
N ILE A 112 -14.85 -6.83 17.41
CA ILE A 112 -15.06 -5.55 18.11
C ILE A 112 -16.41 -4.94 17.73
N GLY A 113 -16.77 -4.96 16.44
CA GLY A 113 -18.07 -4.48 15.98
C GLY A 113 -19.24 -5.32 16.50
N GLU A 114 -19.11 -6.65 16.49
CA GLU A 114 -20.13 -7.58 16.98
C GLU A 114 -20.40 -7.46 18.48
N SER A 115 -19.36 -7.20 19.28
CA SER A 115 -19.49 -6.97 20.72
C SER A 115 -19.91 -5.55 21.08
N ASN A 116 -20.17 -4.69 20.07
CA ASN A 116 -20.45 -3.27 20.26
C ASN A 116 -19.36 -2.57 21.11
N GLY A 117 -18.10 -2.88 20.81
CA GLY A 117 -16.94 -2.34 21.53
C GLY A 117 -16.70 -0.85 21.27
N GLU A 118 -15.69 -0.31 21.95
CA GLU A 118 -15.33 1.10 21.86
C GLU A 118 -14.76 1.47 20.48
N VAL A 119 -15.16 2.64 19.96
CA VAL A 119 -14.64 3.18 18.67
C VAL A 119 -13.12 3.32 18.69
N GLY A 120 -12.53 3.66 19.85
CA GLY A 120 -11.07 3.74 20.00
C GLY A 120 -10.38 2.40 19.71
N ALA A 121 -10.89 1.30 20.26
CA ALA A 121 -10.35 -0.04 20.00
C ALA A 121 -10.49 -0.43 18.52
N ALA A 122 -11.60 -0.06 17.88
CA ALA A 122 -11.79 -0.29 16.46
C ALA A 122 -10.86 0.55 15.58
N LEU A 123 -10.54 1.79 15.98
CA LEU A 123 -9.55 2.63 15.31
C LEU A 123 -8.13 2.04 15.43
N GLU A 124 -7.73 1.59 16.61
CA GLU A 124 -6.46 0.90 16.83
C GLU A 124 -6.35 -0.35 15.95
N GLN A 125 -7.40 -1.17 15.92
CA GLN A 125 -7.43 -2.36 15.06
C GLN A 125 -7.42 -2.02 13.56
N THR A 126 -8.01 -0.88 13.17
CA THR A 126 -7.94 -0.39 11.79
C THR A 126 -6.53 0.09 11.43
N ALA A 127 -5.79 0.70 12.37
CA ALA A 127 -4.39 1.04 12.17
C ALA A 127 -3.53 -0.20 11.96
N GLU A 128 -3.76 -1.27 12.73
CA GLU A 128 -3.09 -2.56 12.54
C GLU A 128 -3.35 -3.15 11.13
N ILE A 129 -4.59 -3.08 10.63
CA ILE A 129 -4.92 -3.49 9.25
C ILE A 129 -4.08 -2.71 8.23
N LEU A 130 -3.93 -1.40 8.41
CA LEU A 130 -3.18 -0.53 7.50
C LEU A 130 -1.67 -0.83 7.51
N THR A 131 -1.11 -1.35 8.60
CA THR A 131 0.28 -1.82 8.67
C THR A 131 0.56 -2.87 7.60
N TYR A 132 -0.35 -3.84 7.40
CA TYR A 132 -0.20 -4.87 6.36
C TYR A 132 -0.30 -4.30 4.94
N CYS A 133 -1.18 -3.31 4.73
CA CYS A 133 -1.29 -2.61 3.45
C CYS A 133 0.03 -1.91 3.08
N SER A 134 0.59 -1.13 4.03
CA SER A 134 1.88 -0.45 3.83
C SER A 134 2.99 -1.45 3.59
N GLY A 135 3.17 -2.42 4.49
CA GLY A 135 4.25 -3.39 4.39
C GLY A 135 4.22 -4.19 3.08
N CYS A 136 3.03 -4.58 2.61
CA CYS A 136 2.89 -5.28 1.34
C CYS A 136 3.28 -4.38 0.16
N HIS A 137 2.79 -3.14 0.15
CA HIS A 137 3.08 -2.19 -0.93
C HIS A 137 4.53 -1.72 -0.97
N ASP A 138 5.21 -1.73 0.18
CA ASP A 138 6.63 -1.41 0.32
C ASP A 138 7.55 -2.59 -0.03
N THR A 139 7.06 -3.82 0.11
CA THR A 139 7.88 -5.04 -0.07
C THR A 139 7.68 -5.70 -1.42
N TYR A 140 6.45 -5.74 -1.93
CA TYR A 140 6.08 -6.59 -3.07
C TYR A 140 5.51 -5.79 -4.24
N ARG A 141 5.72 -6.32 -5.45
CA ARG A 141 5.02 -5.89 -6.65
C ARG A 141 4.61 -7.06 -7.51
N PHE A 142 3.48 -6.92 -8.20
CA PHE A 142 2.99 -7.90 -9.16
C PHE A 142 3.46 -7.52 -10.56
N GLU A 143 4.22 -8.41 -11.19
CA GLU A 143 4.80 -8.19 -12.52
C GLU A 143 4.29 -9.25 -13.48
N VAL A 144 3.75 -8.81 -14.63
CA VAL A 144 3.34 -9.75 -15.67
C VAL A 144 4.60 -10.35 -16.28
N ARG A 145 4.77 -11.65 -16.11
CA ARG A 145 5.87 -12.41 -16.72
C ARG A 145 5.29 -13.50 -17.60
N ALA A 146 5.92 -13.74 -18.76
CA ALA A 146 5.52 -14.85 -19.61
C ALA A 146 5.62 -16.17 -18.81
N PRO A 147 4.61 -17.05 -18.84
CA PRO A 147 4.73 -18.36 -18.21
C PRO A 147 5.93 -19.07 -18.82
N ALA A 148 6.77 -19.68 -17.98
CA ALA A 148 7.88 -20.50 -18.46
C ALA A 148 7.32 -21.53 -19.43
N ARG A 149 7.75 -21.52 -20.70
CA ARG A 149 7.41 -22.58 -21.64
C ARG A 149 7.98 -23.88 -21.06
N THR A 150 7.13 -24.76 -20.55
CA THR A 150 7.50 -26.14 -20.30
C THR A 150 7.83 -26.77 -21.66
N ARG A 151 9.11 -27.02 -21.92
CA ARG A 151 9.50 -27.97 -22.97
C ARG A 151 8.94 -29.33 -22.54
N LYS A 152 7.97 -29.84 -23.29
CA LYS A 152 7.62 -31.26 -23.27
C LYS A 152 8.79 -32.06 -23.83
#